data_AF-A0A917MH89-F1
#
_entry.id   AF-A0A917MH89-F1
#
_cell.length_a   1.000
_cell.length_b   1.000
_cell.length_c   1.000
_cell.angle_alpha   90.00
_cell.angle_beta   90.00
_cell.angle_gamma   90.00
#
_symmetry.space_group_name_H-M   'P 1'
#
loop_
_entity.id
_entity.type
_entity.pdbx_description
1 polymer ?
#
loop_
_entity_poly.entity_id
_entity_poly.type
_entity_poly.pdbx_seq_one_letter_code
_entity_poly.pdbx_strand_id
1 'polypeptide(L)'
;MLFERADLFQAGSPLRKQVRSREWFTASVQVVSARILQPYELRPVVDEDRVARAFADWMRCFDLNRHLARSVRRQFILYMGGVVSRELVRSEAIGVSGEHHAIQDVELSRIVEFWPEGYCALRFCAEICSAILEDEQLPASSFVEARQSLTTWWSMRENAAEYAGWVVPFFQRVMAESPDWDRVDAPPRSNSAH
;
A
#
# COMPACT_ATOMS: atom_id res chain seq x y z
N MET A 1 -12.20 10.66 8.99
CA MET A 1 -11.26 11.14 10.02
C MET A 1 -9.95 10.40 9.81
N LEU A 2 -8.92 11.14 9.35
CA LEU A 2 -7.53 10.68 9.30
C LEU A 2 -7.01 10.63 10.74
N PHE A 3 -6.06 9.73 11.06
CA PHE A 3 -5.36 9.67 12.35
C PHE A 3 -5.06 11.06 12.93
N GLU A 4 -5.07 11.20 14.25
CA GLU A 4 -4.15 12.17 14.85
C GLU A 4 -2.73 11.70 14.48
N ARG A 5 -2.09 12.44 13.56
CA ARG A 5 -0.73 12.22 13.04
C ARG A 5 0.33 11.95 14.12
N ALA A 6 0.04 12.24 15.39
CA ALA A 6 0.98 12.23 16.50
C ALA A 6 1.54 10.84 16.85
N ASP A 7 0.77 9.76 16.69
CA ASP A 7 1.18 8.44 17.23
C ASP A 7 2.11 7.65 16.31
N LEU A 8 2.15 7.98 15.03
CA LEU A 8 2.97 7.27 14.04
C LEU A 8 4.21 8.06 13.61
N PHE A 9 4.27 9.37 13.81
CA PHE A 9 5.30 10.20 13.20
C PHE A 9 6.18 10.87 14.25
N GLN A 10 7.49 10.61 14.19
CA GLN A 10 8.47 11.37 14.98
C GLN A 10 8.47 12.83 14.51
N ALA A 11 8.20 13.76 15.43
CA ALA A 11 8.26 15.19 15.14
C ALA A 11 9.67 15.60 14.66
N GLY A 12 9.75 16.35 13.57
CA GLY A 12 10.99 16.95 13.06
C GLY A 12 11.73 16.19 11.96
N SER A 13 11.31 14.99 11.54
CA SER A 13 11.88 14.26 10.40
C SER A 13 10.85 14.09 9.28
N PRO A 14 11.19 14.34 7.98
CA PRO A 14 10.26 14.12 6.87
C PRO A 14 9.75 12.68 6.84
N LEU A 15 8.46 12.47 6.59
CA LEU A 15 7.84 11.14 6.67
C LEU A 15 8.55 10.14 5.75
N ARG A 16 8.94 10.57 4.54
CA ARG A 16 9.71 9.74 3.59
C ARG A 16 11.01 9.15 4.15
N LYS A 17 11.59 9.74 5.20
CA LYS A 17 12.80 9.24 5.87
C LYS A 17 12.42 8.22 6.93
N GLN A 18 11.35 8.50 7.69
CA GLN A 18 10.85 7.60 8.73
C GLN A 18 10.40 6.25 8.15
N VAL A 19 9.67 6.27 7.02
CA VAL A 19 9.22 5.04 6.35
C VAL A 19 10.36 4.11 5.90
N ARG A 20 11.59 4.62 5.83
CA ARG A 20 12.79 3.84 5.47
C ARG A 20 13.54 3.31 6.70
N SER A 21 12.98 3.46 7.90
CA SER A 21 13.43 2.73 9.09
C SER A 21 12.66 1.42 9.18
N ARG A 22 13.38 0.30 9.34
CA ARG A 22 12.75 -1.02 9.53
C ARG A 22 11.88 -1.06 10.78
N GLU A 23 12.36 -0.46 11.87
CA GLU A 23 11.65 -0.42 13.16
C GLU A 23 10.32 0.32 13.01
N TRP A 24 10.39 1.51 12.39
CA TRP A 24 9.21 2.32 12.11
C TRP A 24 8.23 1.57 11.18
N PHE A 25 8.75 0.97 10.11
CA PHE A 25 7.93 0.24 9.14
C PHE A 25 7.19 -0.91 9.82
N THR A 26 7.89 -1.70 10.64
CA THR A 26 7.30 -2.84 11.36
C THR A 26 6.21 -2.39 12.33
N ALA A 27 6.50 -1.37 13.15
CA ALA A 27 5.53 -0.81 14.08
C ALA A 27 4.30 -0.22 13.36
N SER A 28 4.51 0.50 12.26
CA SER A 28 3.42 1.09 11.50
C SER A 28 2.51 0.05 10.84
N VAL A 29 3.05 -1.05 10.31
CA VAL A 29 2.23 -2.16 9.78
C VAL A 29 1.31 -2.69 10.87
N GLN A 30 1.83 -2.97 12.07
CA GLN A 30 1.01 -3.47 13.18
C GLN A 30 -0.12 -2.51 13.57
N VAL A 31 0.23 -1.24 13.84
CA VAL A 31 -0.71 -0.23 14.34
C VAL A 31 -1.76 0.13 13.29
N VAL A 32 -1.34 0.37 12.06
CA VAL A 32 -2.22 0.84 10.99
C VAL A 32 -3.13 -0.31 10.51
N SER A 33 -2.62 -1.54 10.39
CA SER A 33 -3.45 -2.70 10.04
C SER A 33 -4.54 -2.96 11.06
N ALA A 34 -4.24 -2.82 12.36
CA ALA A 34 -5.24 -2.99 13.41
C ALA A 34 -6.39 -1.97 13.25
N ARG A 35 -6.06 -0.71 12.97
CA ARG A 35 -7.06 0.34 12.75
C ARG A 35 -7.83 0.17 11.43
N ILE A 36 -7.20 -0.33 10.36
CA ILE A 36 -7.89 -0.61 9.09
C ILE A 36 -8.96 -1.70 9.28
N LEU A 37 -8.65 -2.73 10.06
CA LEU A 37 -9.50 -3.91 10.21
C LEU A 37 -10.54 -3.79 11.35
N GLN A 38 -10.31 -2.88 12.31
CA GLN A 38 -11.20 -2.64 13.44
C GLN A 38 -12.68 -2.46 13.05
N PRO A 39 -13.07 -1.68 12.02
CA PRO A 39 -14.48 -1.47 11.68
C PRO A 39 -15.21 -2.76 11.28
N TYR A 40 -14.47 -3.80 10.87
CA TYR A 40 -15.00 -5.09 10.44
C TYR A 40 -14.89 -6.16 11.53
N GLU A 41 -14.51 -5.78 12.76
CA GLU A 41 -14.24 -6.68 13.90
C GLU A 41 -13.11 -7.71 13.64
N LEU A 42 -12.27 -7.42 12.65
CA LEU A 42 -11.12 -8.24 12.27
C LEU A 42 -9.85 -7.76 12.99
N ARG A 43 -8.95 -8.70 13.27
CA ARG A 43 -7.65 -8.44 13.91
C ARG A 43 -6.50 -8.91 13.02
N PRO A 44 -5.48 -8.06 12.78
CA PRO A 44 -4.32 -8.49 12.02
C PRO A 44 -3.48 -9.48 12.84
N VAL A 45 -2.89 -10.45 12.15
CA VAL A 45 -1.86 -11.35 12.65
C VAL A 45 -0.60 -11.03 11.85
N VAL A 46 0.26 -10.17 12.40
CA VAL A 46 1.46 -9.69 11.71
C VAL A 46 2.65 -10.59 12.04
N ASP A 47 3.30 -11.13 11.01
CA ASP A 47 4.55 -11.87 11.13
C ASP A 47 5.73 -10.90 10.90
N GLU A 48 6.41 -10.54 11.99
CA GLU A 48 7.49 -9.54 11.96
C GLU A 48 8.66 -9.93 11.05
N ASP A 49 8.97 -11.23 10.94
CA ASP A 49 10.04 -11.72 10.08
C ASP A 49 9.66 -11.58 8.60
N ARG A 50 8.40 -11.85 8.25
CA ARG A 50 7.87 -11.61 6.89
C ARG A 50 7.82 -10.12 6.57
N VAL A 51 7.41 -9.28 7.52
CA VAL A 51 7.45 -7.81 7.37
C VAL A 51 8.88 -7.32 7.14
N ALA A 52 9.85 -7.81 7.90
CA ALA A 52 11.25 -7.44 7.76
C ALA A 52 11.83 -7.84 6.39
N ARG A 53 11.45 -9.02 5.87
CA ARG A 53 11.80 -9.46 4.51
C ARG A 53 11.17 -8.56 3.45
N ALA A 54 9.86 -8.31 3.54
CA ALA A 54 9.15 -7.41 2.64
C ALA A 54 9.78 -6.00 2.60
N PHE A 55 10.15 -5.47 3.77
CA PHE A 55 10.86 -4.20 3.89
C PHE A 55 12.21 -4.21 3.18
N ALA A 56 13.03 -5.25 3.40
CA ALA A 56 14.35 -5.37 2.78
C ALA A 56 14.22 -5.44 1.25
N ASP A 57 13.25 -6.19 0.75
CA ASP A 57 13.00 -6.38 -0.67
C ASP A 57 12.48 -5.10 -1.33
N TRP A 58 11.59 -4.38 -0.66
CA TRP A 58 11.17 -3.04 -1.05
C TRP A 58 12.34 -2.04 -1.10
N MET A 59 13.20 -2.02 -0.07
CA MET A 59 14.36 -1.12 -0.02
C MET A 59 15.35 -1.40 -1.16
N ARG A 60 15.55 -2.67 -1.54
CA ARG A 60 16.33 -3.02 -2.73
C ARG A 60 15.75 -2.40 -4.01
N CYS A 61 14.43 -2.50 -4.21
CA CYS A 61 13.75 -1.85 -5.34
C CYS A 61 13.86 -0.32 -5.26
N PHE A 62 13.75 0.26 -4.06
CA PHE A 62 13.89 1.70 -3.84
C PHE A 62 15.27 2.19 -4.28
N ASP A 63 16.34 1.52 -3.84
CA ASP A 63 17.72 1.93 -4.12
C ASP A 63 18.07 1.86 -5.61
N LEU A 64 17.59 0.82 -6.31
CA LEU A 64 17.75 0.70 -7.76
C LEU A 64 17.08 1.84 -8.53
N ASN A 65 15.96 2.37 -8.01
CA ASN A 65 15.11 3.31 -8.74
C ASN A 65 15.11 4.74 -8.17
N ARG A 66 15.88 5.00 -7.10
CA ARG A 66 15.87 6.29 -6.37
C ARG A 66 16.17 7.52 -7.23
N HIS A 67 16.82 7.33 -8.38
CA HIS A 67 17.11 8.41 -9.33
C HIS A 67 15.83 9.03 -9.92
N LEU A 68 14.76 8.23 -10.08
CA LEU A 68 13.47 8.67 -10.61
C LEU A 68 12.73 9.63 -9.67
N ALA A 69 13.05 9.61 -8.38
CA ALA A 69 12.51 10.55 -7.41
C ALA A 69 12.76 12.03 -7.79
N ARG A 70 13.77 12.30 -8.63
CA ARG A 70 14.13 13.66 -9.05
C ARG A 70 13.31 14.15 -10.25
N SER A 71 12.88 13.25 -11.13
CA SER A 71 12.20 13.62 -12.38
C SER A 71 10.70 13.38 -12.34
N VAL A 72 10.25 12.33 -11.64
CA VAL A 72 8.84 11.91 -11.60
C VAL A 72 8.41 11.61 -10.17
N ARG A 73 8.57 12.59 -9.27
CA ARG A 73 8.46 12.43 -7.81
C ARG A 73 7.15 11.76 -7.37
N ARG A 74 6.02 12.26 -7.84
CA ARG A 74 4.68 11.75 -7.47
C ARG A 74 4.48 10.32 -7.98
N GLN A 75 4.74 10.07 -9.26
CA GLN A 75 4.61 8.74 -9.86
C GLN A 75 5.55 7.73 -9.20
N PHE A 76 6.75 8.18 -8.82
CA PHE A 76 7.70 7.35 -8.08
C PHE A 76 7.18 6.98 -6.69
N ILE A 77 6.56 7.91 -5.94
CA ILE A 77 5.94 7.61 -4.64
C ILE A 77 4.84 6.56 -4.80
N LEU A 78 3.94 6.72 -5.78
CA LEU A 78 2.83 5.80 -6.01
C LEU A 78 3.32 4.43 -6.50
N TYR A 79 4.32 4.39 -7.39
CA TYR A 79 4.99 3.17 -7.81
C TYR A 79 5.59 2.43 -6.60
N MET A 80 6.37 3.13 -5.76
CA MET A 80 6.96 2.50 -4.58
C MET A 80 5.91 2.02 -3.57
N GLY A 81 4.76 2.69 -3.47
CA GLY A 81 3.61 2.19 -2.69
C GLY A 81 3.04 0.88 -3.23
N GLY A 82 2.96 0.75 -4.55
CA GLY A 82 2.60 -0.50 -5.21
C GLY A 82 3.63 -1.60 -4.96
N VAL A 83 4.92 -1.27 -5.02
CA VAL A 83 6.00 -2.21 -4.68
C VAL A 83 5.87 -2.68 -3.23
N VAL A 84 5.69 -1.80 -2.24
CA VAL A 84 5.48 -2.24 -0.84
C VAL A 84 4.26 -3.16 -0.73
N SER A 85 3.16 -2.81 -1.41
CA SER A 85 1.94 -3.62 -1.41
C SER A 85 2.20 -5.04 -1.94
N ARG A 86 2.93 -5.14 -3.07
CA ARG A 86 3.38 -6.42 -3.65
C ARG A 86 4.19 -7.22 -2.63
N GLU A 87 5.14 -6.57 -1.97
CA GLU A 87 6.03 -7.20 -1.00
C GLU A 87 5.29 -7.75 0.21
N LEU A 88 4.32 -7.00 0.74
CA LEU A 88 3.47 -7.44 1.85
C LEU A 88 2.54 -8.60 1.45
N VAL A 89 1.95 -8.52 0.26
CA VAL A 89 1.05 -9.57 -0.27
C VAL A 89 1.83 -10.86 -0.53
N ARG A 90 2.95 -10.81 -1.26
CA ARG A 90 3.70 -12.02 -1.65
C ARG A 90 4.37 -12.72 -0.47
N SER A 91 4.72 -11.96 0.56
CA SER A 91 5.32 -12.51 1.77
C SER A 91 4.27 -13.02 2.75
N GLU A 92 2.98 -12.74 2.51
CA GLU A 92 1.88 -13.00 3.46
C GLU A 92 2.23 -12.46 4.85
N ALA A 93 2.76 -11.24 4.91
CA ALA A 93 3.25 -10.63 6.16
C ALA A 93 2.11 -10.24 7.12
N ILE A 94 0.90 -10.09 6.58
CA ILE A 94 -0.31 -9.74 7.31
C ILE A 94 -1.29 -10.89 7.09
N GLY A 95 -1.55 -11.67 8.13
CA GLY A 95 -2.73 -12.53 8.22
C GLY A 95 -3.88 -11.80 8.90
N VAL A 96 -5.10 -12.35 8.82
CA VAL A 96 -6.26 -11.80 9.52
C VAL A 96 -6.99 -12.89 10.31
N SER A 97 -7.52 -12.51 11.48
CA SER A 97 -8.29 -13.38 12.38
C SER A 97 -9.55 -12.67 12.87
N GLY A 98 -10.53 -13.44 13.32
CA GLY A 98 -11.84 -12.95 13.76
C GLY A 98 -12.97 -13.32 12.80
N GLU A 99 -14.19 -12.97 13.19
CA GLU A 99 -15.38 -13.11 12.35
C GLU A 99 -15.70 -11.75 11.75
N HIS A 100 -15.88 -11.70 10.43
CA HIS A 100 -16.15 -10.43 9.73
C HIS A 100 -17.53 -9.89 10.11
N HIS A 101 -17.56 -8.65 10.61
CA HIS A 101 -18.77 -7.90 10.82
C HIS A 101 -19.05 -6.96 9.65
N ALA A 102 -20.23 -7.11 9.04
CA ALA A 102 -20.61 -6.29 7.90
C ALA A 102 -20.85 -4.82 8.31
N ILE A 103 -20.35 -3.89 7.50
CA ILE A 103 -20.54 -2.45 7.71
C ILE A 103 -21.60 -1.87 6.76
N GLN A 104 -21.93 -0.59 6.93
CA GLN A 104 -22.92 0.10 6.08
C GLN A 104 -22.52 0.16 4.60
N ASP A 105 -21.22 0.27 4.31
CA ASP A 105 -20.73 0.17 2.94
C ASP A 105 -20.65 -1.30 2.52
N VAL A 106 -21.73 -1.79 1.90
CA VAL A 106 -21.91 -3.20 1.54
C VAL A 106 -20.84 -3.71 0.58
N GLU A 107 -20.46 -2.90 -0.42
CA GLU A 107 -19.47 -3.34 -1.41
C GLU A 107 -18.08 -3.40 -0.81
N LEU A 108 -17.71 -2.40 0.00
CA LEU A 108 -16.45 -2.43 0.73
C LEU A 108 -16.42 -3.61 1.72
N SER A 109 -17.52 -3.86 2.43
CA SER A 109 -17.64 -4.98 3.34
C SER A 109 -17.41 -6.33 2.64
N ARG A 110 -17.99 -6.53 1.45
CA ARG A 110 -17.75 -7.75 0.65
C ARG A 110 -16.30 -7.90 0.19
N ILE A 111 -15.63 -6.79 -0.14
CA ILE A 111 -14.21 -6.79 -0.50
C ILE A 111 -13.35 -7.23 0.67
N VAL A 112 -13.61 -6.67 1.86
CA VAL A 112 -12.87 -7.03 3.07
C VAL A 112 -13.15 -8.47 3.48
N GLU A 113 -14.39 -8.94 3.41
CA GLU A 113 -14.73 -10.34 3.65
C GLU A 113 -14.03 -11.28 2.68
N PHE A 114 -13.91 -10.90 1.41
CA PHE A 114 -13.30 -11.72 0.36
C PHE A 114 -11.78 -11.88 0.49
N TRP A 115 -11.06 -10.79 0.78
CA TRP A 115 -9.61 -10.80 0.89
C TRP A 115 -9.09 -9.73 1.86
N PRO A 116 -9.24 -9.95 3.18
CA PRO A 116 -8.95 -8.94 4.18
C PRO A 116 -7.46 -8.59 4.25
N GLU A 117 -6.56 -9.56 4.00
CA GLU A 117 -5.11 -9.35 3.97
C GLU A 117 -4.71 -8.41 2.84
N GLY A 118 -5.21 -8.67 1.62
CA GLY A 118 -4.94 -7.85 0.45
C GLY A 118 -5.50 -6.44 0.60
N TYR A 119 -6.75 -6.34 1.09
CA TYR A 119 -7.35 -5.05 1.40
C TYR A 119 -6.51 -4.26 2.40
N CYS A 120 -6.08 -4.90 3.49
CA CYS A 120 -5.28 -4.27 4.53
C CYS A 120 -3.93 -3.79 3.99
N ALA A 121 -3.21 -4.62 3.23
CA ALA A 121 -1.92 -4.26 2.65
C ALA A 121 -2.02 -3.06 1.69
N LEU A 122 -3.00 -3.06 0.79
CA LEU A 122 -3.19 -1.96 -0.16
C LEU A 122 -3.62 -0.67 0.55
N ARG A 123 -4.55 -0.77 1.51
CA ARG A 123 -5.02 0.39 2.26
C ARG A 123 -3.92 0.99 3.14
N PHE A 124 -3.11 0.17 3.79
CA PHE A 124 -1.92 0.59 4.53
C PHE A 124 -0.99 1.43 3.64
N CYS A 125 -0.58 0.87 2.50
CA CYS A 125 0.33 1.55 1.57
C CYS A 125 -0.29 2.84 1.01
N ALA A 126 -1.59 2.84 0.72
CA ALA A 126 -2.30 4.01 0.23
C ALA A 126 -2.25 5.16 1.23
N GLU A 127 -2.50 4.90 2.51
CA GLU A 127 -2.44 5.93 3.54
C GLU A 127 -1.04 6.52 3.74
N ILE A 128 -0.01 5.67 3.72
CA ILE A 128 1.38 6.13 3.78
C ILE A 128 1.71 6.98 2.54
N CYS A 129 1.31 6.56 1.35
CA CYS A 129 1.49 7.33 0.12
C CYS A 129 0.78 8.69 0.20
N SER A 130 -0.49 8.72 0.58
CA SER A 130 -1.25 9.97 0.72
C SER A 130 -0.60 10.91 1.75
N ALA A 131 -0.13 10.39 2.88
CA ALA A 131 0.57 11.18 3.89
C ALA A 131 1.91 11.75 3.38
N ILE A 132 2.69 10.98 2.61
CA ILE A 132 3.93 11.47 2.00
C ILE A 132 3.64 12.52 0.92
N LEU A 133 2.62 12.31 0.08
CA LEU A 133 2.24 13.28 -0.95
C LEU A 133 1.83 14.61 -0.32
N GLU A 134 1.09 14.57 0.80
CA GLU A 134 0.72 15.77 1.55
C GLU A 134 1.94 16.46 2.21
N ASP A 135 2.82 15.70 2.88
CA ASP A 135 4.08 16.21 3.48
C ASP A 135 4.97 16.91 2.43
N GLU A 136 4.94 16.43 1.19
CA GLU A 136 5.71 16.99 0.07
C GLU A 136 4.93 18.00 -0.79
N GLN A 137 3.71 18.38 -0.38
CA GLN A 137 2.84 19.32 -1.09
C GLN A 137 2.63 18.93 -2.57
N LEU A 138 2.60 17.63 -2.84
CA LEU A 138 2.31 17.07 -4.16
C LEU A 138 0.81 16.88 -4.34
N PRO A 139 0.31 16.82 -5.59
CA PRO A 139 -1.10 16.54 -5.85
C PRO A 139 -1.55 15.26 -5.14
N ALA A 140 -2.56 15.41 -4.29
CA ALA A 140 -3.12 14.31 -3.51
C ALA A 140 -3.60 13.17 -4.42
N SER A 141 -3.60 11.98 -3.88
CA SER A 141 -4.28 10.82 -4.44
C SER A 141 -5.22 10.28 -3.37
N SER A 142 -6.42 9.91 -3.78
CA SER A 142 -7.41 9.28 -2.92
C SER A 142 -7.47 7.79 -3.22
N PHE A 143 -7.48 6.99 -2.15
CA PHE A 143 -7.78 5.58 -2.27
C PHE A 143 -9.27 5.44 -2.62
N VAL A 144 -9.53 5.02 -3.85
CA VAL A 144 -10.89 4.95 -4.39
C VAL A 144 -11.51 3.59 -4.10
N GLU A 145 -11.57 3.25 -2.81
CA GLU A 145 -12.29 2.07 -2.26
C GLU A 145 -13.64 1.88 -2.93
N ALA A 146 -14.40 2.97 -3.01
CA ALA A 146 -15.79 2.99 -3.46
C ALA A 146 -15.99 2.86 -4.99
N ARG A 147 -14.93 2.68 -5.82
CA ARG A 147 -15.09 2.52 -7.28
C ARG A 147 -14.57 1.21 -7.87
N GLN A 148 -13.94 0.34 -7.08
CA GLN A 148 -13.56 -0.98 -7.59
C GLN A 148 -14.59 -2.01 -7.15
N SER A 149 -15.21 -2.71 -8.11
CA SER A 149 -16.14 -3.80 -7.82
C SER A 149 -15.41 -4.98 -7.19
N LEU A 150 -16.14 -5.85 -6.49
CA LEU A 150 -15.62 -7.13 -5.99
C LEU A 150 -14.92 -7.95 -7.10
N THR A 151 -15.41 -7.86 -8.35
CA THR A 151 -14.78 -8.49 -9.51
C THR A 151 -13.34 -8.01 -9.74
N THR A 152 -13.06 -6.70 -9.61
CA THR A 152 -11.69 -6.18 -9.72
C THR A 152 -10.78 -6.78 -8.65
N TRP A 153 -11.28 -6.90 -7.42
CA TRP A 153 -10.53 -7.49 -6.31
C TRP A 153 -10.28 -8.98 -6.51
N TRP A 154 -11.24 -9.70 -7.10
CA TRP A 154 -11.08 -11.09 -7.49
C TRP A 154 -9.95 -11.25 -8.52
N SER A 155 -10.00 -10.47 -9.61
CA SER A 155 -8.91 -10.45 -10.61
C SER A 155 -7.57 -10.09 -9.99
N MET A 156 -7.53 -9.12 -9.07
CA MET A 156 -6.30 -8.74 -8.39
C MET A 156 -5.71 -9.91 -7.59
N ARG A 157 -6.52 -10.58 -6.78
CA ARG A 157 -6.07 -11.71 -5.96
C ARG A 157 -5.54 -12.85 -6.82
N GLU A 158 -6.26 -13.21 -7.88
CA GLU A 158 -5.83 -14.27 -8.80
C GLU A 158 -4.50 -13.94 -9.49
N ASN A 159 -4.41 -12.74 -10.09
CA ASN A 159 -3.19 -12.33 -10.77
C ASN A 159 -2.01 -12.20 -9.80
N ALA A 160 -2.23 -11.73 -8.58
CA ALA A 160 -1.20 -11.66 -7.56
C ALA A 160 -0.70 -13.04 -7.12
N ALA A 161 -1.58 -14.06 -7.11
CA ALA A 161 -1.20 -15.44 -6.80
C ALA A 161 -0.36 -16.08 -7.92
N GLU A 162 -0.62 -15.73 -9.19
CA GLU A 162 0.21 -16.17 -10.33
C GLU A 162 1.53 -15.40 -10.40
N TYR A 163 1.47 -14.08 -10.30
CA TYR A 163 2.62 -13.19 -10.31
C TYR A 163 2.36 -11.93 -9.47
N ALA A 164 3.02 -11.84 -8.31
CA ALA A 164 2.82 -10.75 -7.37
C ALA A 164 3.04 -9.34 -7.97
N GLY A 165 3.85 -9.21 -9.03
CA GLY A 165 4.09 -7.93 -9.71
C GLY A 165 2.81 -7.23 -10.19
N TRP A 166 1.73 -7.98 -10.44
CA TRP A 166 0.41 -7.41 -10.79
C TRP A 166 -0.16 -6.49 -9.68
N VAL A 167 0.24 -6.67 -8.43
CA VAL A 167 -0.20 -5.78 -7.33
C VAL A 167 0.16 -4.32 -7.60
N VAL A 168 1.26 -4.03 -8.32
CA VAL A 168 1.70 -2.66 -8.60
C VAL A 168 0.70 -1.87 -9.46
N PRO A 169 0.31 -2.31 -10.67
CA PRO A 169 -0.70 -1.60 -11.46
C PRO A 169 -2.08 -1.62 -10.80
N PHE A 170 -2.45 -2.68 -10.08
CA PHE A 170 -3.67 -2.68 -9.29
C PHE A 170 -3.66 -1.60 -8.18
N PHE A 171 -2.53 -1.43 -7.50
CA PHE A 171 -2.33 -0.36 -6.51
C PHE A 171 -2.47 1.04 -7.15
N GLN A 172 -1.86 1.24 -8.32
CA GLN A 172 -2.01 2.50 -9.07
C GLN A 172 -3.48 2.80 -9.39
N ARG A 173 -4.23 1.77 -9.84
CA ARG A 173 -5.66 1.90 -10.13
C ARG A 173 -6.48 2.29 -8.90
N VAL A 174 -6.24 1.70 -7.73
CA VAL A 174 -6.96 2.08 -6.49
C VAL A 174 -6.55 3.46 -5.99
N MET A 175 -5.36 3.95 -6.37
CA MET A 175 -4.90 5.33 -6.13
C MET A 175 -5.35 6.33 -7.21
N ALA A 176 -6.39 5.99 -7.98
CA ALA A 176 -6.96 6.82 -9.05
C ALA A 176 -5.96 7.18 -10.19
N GLU A 177 -4.88 6.43 -10.36
CA GLU A 177 -3.95 6.60 -11.47
C GLU A 177 -4.33 5.71 -12.66
N SER A 178 -3.79 6.05 -13.82
CA SER A 178 -3.79 5.17 -14.99
C SER A 178 -2.64 4.16 -14.89
N PRO A 179 -2.91 2.87 -14.62
CA PRO A 179 -1.86 1.85 -14.56
C PRO A 179 -1.27 1.52 -15.93
N ASP A 180 0.01 1.14 -15.95
CA ASP A 180 0.71 0.57 -17.11
C ASP A 180 0.63 -0.96 -17.04
N TRP A 181 -0.40 -1.56 -17.63
CA TRP A 181 -0.62 -3.00 -17.61
C TRP A 181 0.36 -3.78 -18.50
N ASP A 182 1.00 -3.12 -19.48
CA ASP A 182 1.98 -3.75 -20.38
C ASP A 182 3.36 -3.86 -19.73
N ARG A 183 3.63 -3.03 -18.73
CA ARG A 183 4.90 -3.01 -17.99
C ARG A 183 4.66 -3.25 -16.52
N VAL A 184 4.10 -4.41 -16.23
CA VAL A 184 3.87 -4.91 -14.88
C VAL A 184 5.17 -4.80 -14.07
N ASP A 185 5.09 -4.13 -12.93
CA ASP A 185 6.18 -3.91 -11.99
C ASP A 185 7.34 -3.01 -12.48
N ALA A 186 7.24 -2.45 -13.68
CA ALA A 186 8.27 -1.54 -14.17
C ALA A 186 8.16 -0.16 -13.49
N PRO A 187 9.29 0.48 -13.20
CA PRO A 187 9.28 1.84 -12.66
C PRO A 187 8.70 2.85 -13.68
N PRO A 188 8.18 3.99 -13.20
CA PRO A 188 7.64 5.04 -14.06
C PRO A 188 8.73 5.56 -14.99
N ARG A 189 8.34 5.92 -16.22
CA ARG A 189 9.27 6.54 -17.16
C ARG A 189 9.53 7.97 -16.70
N SER A 190 10.81 8.35 -16.66
CA SER A 190 11.16 9.76 -16.67
C SER A 190 10.64 10.36 -17.98
N ASN A 191 9.93 11.47 -17.93
CA ASN A 191 9.69 12.28 -19.13
C ASN A 191 11.02 12.97 -19.50
N SER A 192 12.01 12.19 -19.91
CA SER A 192 13.14 12.70 -20.68
C SER A 192 12.68 12.79 -22.12
N ALA A 193 12.03 13.89 -22.45
CA ALA A 193 11.78 14.34 -23.81
C ALA A 193 12.20 15.80 -23.91
N HIS A 194 13.39 16.00 -24.49
CA HIS A 194 13.98 17.22 -25.06
C HIS A 194 14.30 18.40 -24.13
#